data_AF-A0AA96G804-F1
#
_entry.id   AF-A0AA96G804-F1
#
_cell.length_a   1.000
_cell.length_b   1.000
_cell.length_c   1.000
_cell.angle_alpha   90.00
_cell.angle_beta   90.00
_cell.angle_gamma   90.00
#
_symmetry.space_group_name_H-M   'P 1'
#
loop_
_entity.id
_entity.type
_entity.pdbx_description
1 polymer ?
#
loop_
_entity_poly.entity_id
_entity_poly.type
_entity_poly.pdbx_seq_one_letter_code
_entity_poly.pdbx_strand_id
1 'polypeptide(L)'
;MSDADCLLEQLTQDAIEAARLGQWDQVIALYDQRMSQGPPQSLSLKAIQSLVESDQWLIARVKEVQGAINQQLNDIQDQRRKLGVLKRQWRDPTTPARHLLTI
;
A
#
# COMPACT_ATOMS: atom_id res chain seq x y z
N MET A 1 12.16 -23.28 -21.93
CA MET A 1 12.09 -22.48 -20.68
C MET A 1 12.64 -23.35 -19.58
N SER A 2 13.47 -22.80 -18.70
CA SER A 2 13.98 -23.55 -17.55
C SER A 2 12.91 -23.61 -16.45
N ASP A 3 12.98 -24.61 -15.58
CA ASP A 3 12.08 -24.72 -14.42
C ASP A 3 12.23 -23.50 -13.50
N ALA A 4 13.42 -22.91 -13.44
CA ALA A 4 13.69 -21.67 -12.71
C ALA A 4 12.98 -20.45 -13.33
N ASP A 5 12.95 -20.31 -14.66
CA ASP A 5 12.19 -19.24 -15.33
C ASP A 5 10.70 -19.35 -14.95
N CYS A 6 10.14 -20.56 -15.06
CA CYS A 6 8.71 -20.80 -14.80
C CYS A 6 8.33 -20.54 -13.33
N LEU A 7 9.16 -20.96 -12.38
CA LEU A 7 8.92 -20.73 -10.97
C LEU A 7 8.96 -19.23 -10.61
N LEU A 8 9.95 -18.49 -11.10
CA LEU A 8 10.07 -17.06 -10.79
C LEU A 8 8.95 -16.25 -11.43
N GLU A 9 8.58 -16.56 -12.67
CA GLU A 9 7.42 -15.95 -13.34
C GLU A 9 6.12 -16.23 -12.56
N GLN A 10 5.94 -17.45 -12.08
CA GLN A 10 4.78 -17.82 -11.27
C GLN A 10 4.73 -17.04 -9.95
N LEU A 11 5.83 -17.00 -9.20
CA LEU A 11 5.90 -16.25 -7.93
C LEU A 11 5.62 -14.75 -8.13
N THR A 12 6.14 -14.18 -9.22
CA THR A 12 5.89 -12.77 -9.56
C THR A 12 4.43 -12.55 -9.98
N GLN A 13 3.83 -13.47 -10.73
CA GLN A 13 2.42 -13.36 -11.11
C GLN A 13 1.49 -13.48 -9.88
N ASP A 14 1.78 -14.42 -8.97
CA ASP A 14 1.03 -14.56 -7.72
C ASP A 14 1.15 -13.30 -6.86
N ALA A 15 2.33 -12.65 -6.85
CA ALA A 15 2.54 -11.39 -6.15
C ALA A 15 1.72 -10.24 -6.76
N ILE A 16 1.58 -10.21 -8.09
CA ILE A 16 0.71 -9.26 -8.78
C ILE A 16 -0.74 -9.44 -8.36
N GLU A 17 -1.25 -10.68 -8.35
CA GLU A 17 -2.64 -10.93 -7.96
C GLU A 17 -2.87 -10.60 -6.47
N ALA A 18 -1.94 -10.96 -5.58
CA ALA A 18 -2.01 -10.57 -4.17
C ALA A 18 -2.03 -9.04 -4.01
N ALA A 19 -1.21 -8.30 -4.77
CA ALA A 19 -1.21 -6.84 -4.76
C ALA A 19 -2.51 -6.22 -5.29
N ARG A 20 -3.17 -6.84 -6.29
CA ARG A 20 -4.50 -6.40 -6.77
C ARG A 20 -5.56 -6.55 -5.70
N LEU A 21 -5.48 -7.63 -4.92
CA LEU A 21 -6.37 -7.89 -3.79
C LEU A 21 -6.02 -7.10 -2.52
N GLY A 22 -4.90 -6.36 -2.52
CA GLY A 22 -4.42 -5.60 -1.37
C GLY A 22 -3.81 -6.46 -0.25
N GLN A 23 -3.42 -7.71 -0.57
CA GLN A 23 -2.83 -8.67 0.37
C GLN A 23 -1.32 -8.45 0.51
N TRP A 24 -0.91 -7.32 1.09
CA TRP A 24 0.50 -6.90 1.12
C TRP A 24 1.44 -7.85 1.87
N ASP A 25 0.96 -8.48 2.94
CA ASP A 25 1.75 -9.49 3.67
C ASP A 25 2.07 -10.70 2.77
N GLN A 26 1.12 -11.10 1.93
CA GLN A 26 1.31 -12.17 0.96
C GLN A 26 2.30 -11.76 -0.15
N VAL A 27 2.24 -10.50 -0.61
CA VAL A 27 3.22 -9.96 -1.58
C VAL A 27 4.64 -10.06 -1.01
N ILE A 28 4.85 -9.70 0.26
CA ILE A 28 6.15 -9.80 0.92
C ILE A 28 6.61 -11.27 0.98
N ALA A 29 5.76 -12.18 1.45
CA ALA A 29 6.08 -13.59 1.56
C ALA A 29 6.51 -14.21 0.22
N LEU A 30 5.86 -13.82 -0.88
CA LEU A 30 6.19 -14.28 -2.23
C LEU A 30 7.54 -13.76 -2.71
N TYR A 31 7.91 -12.51 -2.39
CA TYR A 31 9.23 -11.97 -2.71
C TYR A 31 10.34 -12.59 -1.86
N ASP A 32 10.07 -12.88 -0.58
CA ASP A 32 11.01 -13.61 0.27
C ASP A 32 11.25 -15.02 -0.28
N GLN A 33 10.19 -15.70 -0.73
CA GLN A 33 10.29 -16.98 -1.40
C GLN A 33 11.08 -16.88 -2.71
N ARG A 34 10.87 -15.82 -3.51
CA ARG A 34 11.64 -15.55 -4.73
C ARG A 34 13.12 -15.33 -4.43
N MET A 35 13.45 -14.55 -3.39
CA MET A 35 14.84 -14.30 -2.96
C MET A 35 15.51 -15.58 -2.43
N SER A 36 14.75 -16.46 -1.78
CA SER A 36 15.26 -17.74 -1.26
C SER A 36 15.74 -18.71 -2.34
N GLN A 37 15.28 -18.53 -3.60
CA GLN A 37 15.76 -19.31 -4.75
C GLN A 37 17.21 -18.98 -5.14
N GLY A 38 17.78 -17.89 -4.61
CA GLY A 38 19.12 -17.42 -4.96
C GLY A 38 19.20 -16.80 -6.35
N PRO A 39 20.38 -16.30 -6.76
CA PRO A 39 20.57 -15.76 -8.09
C PRO A 39 20.41 -16.88 -9.12
N PRO A 40 19.48 -16.74 -10.09
CA PRO A 40 19.27 -17.77 -11.08
C PRO A 40 20.52 -17.89 -11.97
N GLN A 41 21.08 -19.10 -12.03
CA GLN A 41 22.34 -19.37 -12.73
C GLN A 41 22.24 -19.14 -14.26
N SER A 42 21.02 -19.16 -14.81
CA SER A 42 20.72 -18.64 -16.15
C SER A 42 19.21 -18.40 -16.31
N LEU A 43 18.78 -17.15 -16.41
CA LEU A 43 17.44 -16.83 -16.92
C LEU A 43 17.50 -16.53 -18.39
N SER A 44 16.43 -16.85 -19.10
CA SER A 44 16.26 -16.38 -20.47
C SER A 44 16.08 -14.86 -20.51
N LEU A 45 16.58 -14.20 -21.56
CA LEU A 45 16.42 -12.74 -21.72
C LEU A 45 14.94 -12.32 -21.73
N LYS A 46 14.07 -13.17 -22.28
CA LYS A 46 12.61 -12.96 -22.27
C LYS A 46 12.03 -13.01 -20.84
N ALA A 47 12.43 -14.00 -20.04
CA ALA A 47 11.99 -14.11 -18.65
C ALA A 47 12.48 -12.92 -17.81
N ILE A 48 13.74 -12.50 -18.01
CA ILE A 48 14.28 -11.29 -17.35
C ILE A 48 13.43 -10.06 -17.68
N GLN A 49 13.11 -9.85 -18.96
CA GLN A 49 12.30 -8.70 -19.38
C GLN A 49 10.90 -8.75 -18.76
N SER A 50 10.23 -9.91 -18.79
CA SER A 50 8.91 -10.07 -18.21
C SER A 50 8.89 -9.84 -16.68
N LEU A 51 9.90 -10.34 -15.97
CA LEU A 51 10.06 -10.12 -14.53
C LEU A 51 10.28 -8.64 -14.22
N VAL A 52 11.11 -7.94 -15.01
CA VAL A 52 11.36 -6.50 -14.81
C VAL A 52 10.08 -5.68 -15.03
N GLU A 53 9.32 -5.95 -16.09
CA GLU A 53 8.06 -5.25 -16.36
C GLU A 53 7.04 -5.47 -15.24
N SER A 54 6.97 -6.70 -14.73
CA SER A 54 6.11 -7.09 -13.61
C SER A 54 6.52 -6.41 -12.29
N ASP A 55 7.83 -6.41 -11.99
CA ASP A 55 8.40 -5.74 -10.83
C ASP A 55 8.14 -4.23 -10.87
N GLN A 56 8.27 -3.60 -12.04
CA GLN A 56 7.95 -2.17 -12.23
C GLN A 56 6.48 -1.87 -11.95
N TRP A 57 5.57 -2.72 -12.43
CA TRP A 57 4.15 -2.57 -12.15
C TRP A 57 3.87 -2.67 -10.64
N LEU A 58 4.45 -3.65 -9.95
CA LEU A 58 4.30 -3.81 -8.51
C LEU A 58 4.83 -2.60 -7.74
N ILE A 59 6.00 -2.07 -8.11
CA ILE A 59 6.57 -0.85 -7.51
C ILE A 59 5.62 0.34 -7.68
N ALA A 60 5.06 0.53 -8.88
CA ALA A 60 4.10 1.60 -9.14
C ALA A 60 2.87 1.43 -8.24
N ARG A 61 2.34 0.20 -8.14
CA ARG A 61 1.18 -0.10 -7.32
C ARG A 61 1.41 0.15 -5.83
N VAL A 62 2.58 -0.23 -5.30
CA VAL A 62 2.97 0.05 -3.91
C VAL A 62 3.01 1.55 -3.64
N LYS A 63 3.57 2.34 -4.57
CA LYS A 63 3.63 3.80 -4.42
C LYS A 63 2.24 4.45 -4.38
N GLU A 64 1.32 3.99 -5.22
CA GLU A 64 -0.08 4.46 -5.21
C GLU A 64 -0.73 4.22 -3.85
N VAL A 65 -0.56 3.01 -3.30
CA VAL A 65 -1.16 2.61 -2.03
C VAL A 65 -0.54 3.37 -0.86
N GLN A 66 0.79 3.55 -0.86
CA GLN A 66 1.48 4.41 0.11
C GLN A 66 0.99 5.85 0.05
N GLY A 67 0.74 6.39 -1.15
CA GLY A 67 0.12 7.70 -1.33
C GLY A 67 -1.26 7.80 -0.70
N ALA A 68 -2.12 6.80 -0.93
CA ALA A 68 -3.46 6.73 -0.35
C ALA A 68 -3.43 6.63 1.19
N ILE A 69 -2.53 5.80 1.75
CA ILE A 69 -2.36 5.66 3.21
C ILE A 69 -1.90 7.00 3.82
N ASN A 70 -0.94 7.67 3.20
CA ASN A 70 -0.46 8.98 3.67
C ASN A 70 -1.58 10.02 3.67
N GLN A 71 -2.42 10.03 2.64
CA GLN A 71 -3.58 10.93 2.62
C GLN A 71 -4.55 10.63 3.77
N GLN A 72 -4.88 9.36 4.00
CA GLN A 72 -5.76 8.95 5.10
C GLN A 72 -5.19 9.34 6.47
N LEU A 73 -3.87 9.19 6.66
CA LEU A 73 -3.20 9.60 7.89
C LEU A 73 -3.31 11.12 8.12
N ASN A 74 -3.14 11.92 7.07
CA ASN A 74 -3.32 13.37 7.16
C ASN A 74 -4.77 13.75 7.52
N ASP A 75 -5.75 13.09 6.90
CA ASP A 75 -7.17 13.33 7.17
C ASP A 75 -7.51 13.01 8.63
N ILE A 76 -7.00 11.89 9.16
CA ILE A 76 -7.17 11.50 10.57
C ILE A 76 -6.53 12.53 11.51
N GLN A 77 -5.34 13.04 11.17
CA GLN A 77 -4.68 14.09 11.96
C GLN A 77 -5.49 15.40 11.95
N ASP A 78 -6.07 15.78 10.82
CA ASP A 78 -6.96 16.94 10.71
C ASP A 78 -8.23 16.76 11.54
N GLN A 79 -8.86 15.58 11.48
CA GLN A 79 -10.02 15.26 12.31
C GLN A 79 -9.68 15.34 13.80
N ARG A 80 -8.53 14.79 14.21
CA ARG A 80 -8.05 14.86 15.59
C ARG A 80 -7.84 16.31 16.04
N ARG A 81 -7.28 17.17 15.17
CA ARG A 81 -7.12 18.61 15.44
C ARG A 81 -8.47 19.29 15.64
N LYS A 82 -9.44 19.06 14.75
CA LYS A 82 -10.81 19.60 14.83
C LYS A 82 -11.50 19.18 16.13
N LEU A 83 -11.44 17.89 16.49
CA LEU A 83 -11.98 17.38 17.75
C LEU A 83 -11.32 18.04 18.97
N GLY A 84 -10.01 18.29 18.93
CA GLY A 84 -9.29 19.00 19.98
C GLY A 84 -9.71 20.46 20.14
N VAL A 85 -10.16 21.13 19.08
CA VAL A 85 -10.74 22.48 19.14
C VAL A 85 -12.14 22.44 19.74
N LEU A 86 -13.01 21.56 19.25
CA LEU A 86 -14.38 21.40 19.76
C LEU A 86 -14.39 21.06 21.26
N LYS A 87 -13.50 20.17 21.70
CA LYS A 87 -13.35 19.83 23.12
C LYS A 87 -12.96 21.02 23.99
N ARG A 88 -12.12 21.94 23.48
CA ARG A 88 -11.74 23.18 24.18
C ARG A 88 -12.92 24.13 24.30
N GLN A 89 -13.67 24.31 23.21
CA GLN A 89 -14.89 25.14 23.19
C GLN A 89 -15.97 24.61 24.15
N TRP A 90 -16.12 23.30 24.29
CA TRP A 90 -17.03 22.70 25.28
C TRP A 90 -16.58 22.85 26.73
N ARG A 91 -15.27 22.95 27.00
CA ARG A 91 -14.74 23.11 28.36
C ARG A 91 -14.75 24.54 28.87
N ASP A 92 -14.91 25.52 27.99
CA ASP A 92 -14.94 26.94 28.32
C ASP A 92 -16.33 27.51 28.01
N PRO A 93 -17.27 27.55 28.98
CA PRO A 93 -18.67 27.93 28.74
C PRO A 93 -18.86 29.44 28.53
N THR A 94 -17.78 30.22 28.47
CA THR A 94 -17.83 31.68 28.34
C THR A 94 -18.17 32.16 26.92
N THR A 95 -18.31 31.26 25.94
CA THR A 95 -18.90 31.60 24.64
C THR A 95 -20.41 31.39 24.73
N PRO A 96 -21.25 32.43 24.66
CA PRO A 96 -22.69 32.25 24.72
C PRO A 96 -23.15 31.46 23.49
N ALA A 97 -23.67 30.26 23.72
CA ALA A 97 -24.49 29.53 22.76
C ALA A 97 -25.82 30.28 22.57
N ARG A 98 -25.77 31.46 21.94
CA ARG A 98 -26.95 32.16 21.45
C ARG A 98 -26.80 32.27 19.94
N HIS A 99 -27.82 31.76 19.24
CA HIS A 99 -28.03 31.88 17.79
C HIS A 99 -27.31 30.86 16.92
N LEU A 100 -27.71 29.58 16.93
CA LEU A 100 -27.70 28.73 15.73
C LEU A 100 -28.64 27.51 15.85
N LEU A 101 -29.76 27.65 16.58
CA LEU A 101 -30.87 26.70 16.51
C LEU A 101 -32.17 27.50 16.44
N THR A 102 -32.42 28.08 15.27
CA THR A 102 -33.79 28.39 14.85
C THR A 102 -34.24 27.18 14.06
N ILE A 103 -35.23 26.47 14.61
CA ILE A 103 -36.00 25.42 13.93
C ILE A 103 -36.84 26.09 12.84
#